data_AF-A0A945MD57-F1
#
_entry.id   AF-A0A945MD57-F1
#
_cell.length_a   1.000
_cell.length_b   1.000
_cell.length_c   1.000
_cell.angle_alpha   90.00
_cell.angle_beta   90.00
_cell.angle_gamma   90.00
#
_symmetry.space_group_name_H-M   'P 1'
#
loop_
_entity.id
_entity.type
_entity.pdbx_description
1 polymer ?
#
loop_
_entity_poly.entity_id
_entity_poly.type
_entity_poly.pdbx_seq_one_letter_code
_entity_poly.pdbx_strand_id
1 'polypeptide(L)'
;MYSDNTLTPRESIRLCALGILAGRKHDGLNKMTYDELVESVRHFVSRVTGPSLDLMGDSIELLKFEGLIEENQDTEPSNPNLLITENGISVMRELLNSNIRSGHNELNQLIVALKFHFFHHLNIDEQLEQIDIMKETSEAELARFEDLYSYQENHHEHLIGWLGHEIKRLGMRLEWLRNFKSKIEGK
;
A
#
# COMPACT_ATOMS: atom_id res chain seq x y z
N MET A 1 -5.22 25.62 -11.32
CA MET A 1 -4.33 24.44 -11.33
C MET A 1 -4.74 23.63 -10.12
N TYR A 2 -5.38 22.46 -10.32
CA TYR A 2 -6.27 21.83 -9.34
C TYR A 2 -5.60 21.59 -7.99
N SER A 3 -5.89 22.49 -7.05
CA SER A 3 -5.58 22.41 -5.62
C SER A 3 -6.56 21.45 -4.94
N ASP A 4 -6.64 20.23 -5.47
CA ASP A 4 -7.38 19.19 -4.79
C ASP A 4 -6.46 18.67 -3.69
N ASN A 5 -6.86 18.87 -2.44
CA ASN A 5 -6.09 18.66 -1.21
C ASN A 5 -5.79 17.17 -0.97
N THR A 6 -5.08 16.53 -1.89
CA THR A 6 -4.78 15.09 -1.91
C THR A 6 -3.31 14.86 -1.68
N LEU A 7 -2.99 13.74 -1.04
CA LEU A 7 -1.60 13.40 -0.75
C LEU A 7 -0.78 13.19 -2.02
N THR A 8 0.40 13.80 -2.02
CA THR A 8 1.53 13.44 -2.89
C THR A 8 2.15 12.11 -2.44
N PRO A 9 2.95 11.43 -3.28
CA PRO A 9 3.65 10.21 -2.86
C PRO A 9 4.48 10.40 -1.59
N ARG A 10 5.16 11.55 -1.45
CA ARG A 10 5.94 11.87 -0.25
C ARG A 10 5.07 12.03 0.99
N GLU A 11 3.93 12.70 0.87
CA GLU A 11 2.98 12.83 1.97
C GLU A 11 2.34 11.50 2.38
N SER A 12 2.10 10.58 1.43
CA SER A 12 1.64 9.22 1.72
C SER A 12 2.67 8.42 2.53
N ILE A 13 3.97 8.53 2.20
CA ILE A 13 5.05 7.93 3.00
C ILE A 13 5.11 8.54 4.40
N ARG A 14 5.00 9.87 4.51
CA ARG A 14 4.99 10.58 5.79
C ARG A 14 3.81 10.13 6.66
N LEU A 15 2.61 10.01 6.08
CA LEU A 15 1.44 9.51 6.77
C LEU A 15 1.67 8.09 7.28
N CYS A 16 2.25 7.20 6.46
CA CYS A 16 2.56 5.84 6.89
C CYS A 16 3.52 5.82 8.08
N ALA A 17 4.64 6.55 8.01
CA ALA A 17 5.63 6.61 9.09
C ALA A 17 5.05 7.18 10.40
N LEU A 18 4.35 8.32 10.33
CA LEU A 18 3.72 8.94 11.51
C LEU A 18 2.61 8.04 12.09
N GLY A 19 1.81 7.40 11.23
CA GLY A 19 0.77 6.46 11.64
C GLY A 19 1.30 5.27 12.43
N ILE A 20 2.42 4.68 11.98
CA ILE A 20 3.06 3.56 12.69
C ILE A 20 3.54 3.99 14.07
N LEU A 21 4.26 5.12 14.18
CA LEU A 21 4.73 5.62 15.48
C LEU A 21 3.58 6.02 16.41
N ALA A 22 2.51 6.60 15.87
CA ALA A 22 1.32 6.94 16.64
C ALA A 22 0.58 5.70 17.17
N GLY A 23 0.47 4.64 16.36
CA GLY A 23 -0.10 3.36 16.79
C GLY A 23 0.73 2.72 17.92
N ARG A 24 2.06 2.68 17.76
CA ARG A 24 2.99 2.22 18.80
C ARG A 24 2.86 3.00 20.11
N LYS A 25 2.75 4.34 20.02
CA LYS A 25 2.50 5.21 21.19
C LYS A 25 1.17 4.90 21.87
N HIS A 26 0.11 4.69 21.09
CA HIS A 26 -1.21 4.33 21.60
C HIS A 26 -1.21 2.97 22.33
N ASP A 27 -0.47 1.99 21.80
CA ASP A 27 -0.36 0.65 22.37
C ASP A 27 0.63 0.57 23.57
N GLY A 28 1.21 1.71 23.98
CA GLY A 28 2.19 1.79 25.05
C GLY A 28 3.56 1.20 24.69
N LEU A 29 3.79 0.89 23.40
CA LEU A 29 5.00 0.26 22.87
C LEU A 29 5.89 1.31 22.19
N ASN A 30 6.45 2.23 22.98
CA ASN A 30 7.37 3.30 22.54
C ASN A 30 8.79 2.78 22.21
N LYS A 31 8.87 1.67 21.48
CA LYS A 31 10.10 0.98 21.10
C LYS A 31 10.07 0.74 19.60
N MET A 32 10.75 1.60 18.86
CA MET A 32 10.91 1.48 17.42
C MET A 32 12.11 2.32 17.00
N THR A 33 13.12 1.67 16.45
CA THR A 33 14.33 2.30 15.91
C THR A 33 14.07 2.86 14.52
N TYR A 34 15.03 3.64 14.01
CA TYR A 34 14.95 4.17 12.65
C TYR A 34 14.86 3.06 11.60
N ASP A 35 15.69 2.03 11.71
CA ASP A 35 15.73 0.93 10.75
C ASP A 35 14.42 0.13 10.75
N GLU A 36 13.87 -0.15 11.93
CA GLU A 36 12.57 -0.81 12.06
C GLU A 36 11.44 0.03 11.45
N LEU A 37 11.49 1.35 11.59
CA LEU A 37 10.51 2.26 10.98
C LEU A 37 10.61 2.24 9.45
N VAL A 38 11.82 2.37 8.91
CA VAL A 38 12.07 2.29 7.47
C VAL A 38 11.57 0.96 6.91
N GLU A 39 11.90 -0.15 7.59
CA GLU A 39 11.46 -1.48 7.19
C GLU A 39 9.93 -1.63 7.22
N SER A 40 9.27 -1.16 8.30
CA SER A 40 7.82 -1.24 8.44
C SER A 40 7.08 -0.43 7.37
N VAL A 41 7.56 0.79 7.08
CA VAL A 41 7.00 1.63 6.01
C VAL A 41 7.23 0.96 4.66
N ARG A 42 8.43 0.42 4.40
CA ARG A 42 8.75 -0.29 3.15
C ARG A 42 7.87 -1.49 2.95
N HIS A 43 7.71 -2.30 4.00
CA HIS A 43 6.84 -3.45 4.00
C HIS A 43 5.41 -3.03 3.62
N PHE A 44 4.81 -2.09 4.35
CA PHE A 44 3.43 -1.65 4.09
C PHE A 44 3.25 -1.13 2.66
N VAL A 45 4.07 -0.15 2.25
CA VAL A 45 3.83 0.55 0.99
C VAL A 45 4.14 -0.37 -0.20
N SER A 46 5.20 -1.19 -0.16
CA SER A 46 5.49 -2.12 -1.26
C SER A 46 4.43 -3.20 -1.47
N ARG A 47 3.76 -3.64 -0.39
CA ARG A 47 2.62 -4.56 -0.51
C ARG A 47 1.38 -3.88 -1.11
N VAL A 48 1.14 -2.62 -0.75
CA VAL A 48 0.01 -1.84 -1.28
C VAL A 48 0.22 -1.43 -2.74
N THR A 49 1.37 -0.83 -3.08
CA THR A 49 1.59 -0.20 -4.38
C THR A 49 2.45 -1.01 -5.35
N GLY A 50 3.10 -2.08 -4.89
CA GLY A 50 4.11 -2.81 -5.67
C GLY A 50 5.54 -2.28 -5.48
N PRO A 51 6.54 -2.83 -6.22
CA PRO A 51 7.96 -2.73 -5.90
C PRO A 51 8.65 -1.36 -6.14
N SER A 52 7.93 -0.30 -6.49
CA SER A 52 8.54 0.99 -6.85
C SER A 52 8.42 2.03 -5.73
N LEU A 53 9.50 2.26 -4.96
CA LEU A 53 9.58 3.39 -4.02
C LEU A 53 11.02 3.88 -3.81
N ASP A 54 11.49 4.78 -4.67
CA ASP A 54 12.81 5.45 -4.54
C ASP A 54 12.83 6.58 -3.48
N LEU A 55 11.71 6.87 -2.79
CA LEU A 55 11.54 8.10 -2.01
C LEU A 55 11.42 7.90 -0.48
N MET A 56 11.82 6.74 0.04
CA MET A 56 11.51 6.35 1.44
C MET A 56 12.48 6.94 2.47
N GLY A 57 13.80 6.87 2.23
CA GLY A 57 14.82 7.28 3.20
C GLY A 57 14.75 8.77 3.54
N ASP A 58 14.82 9.63 2.52
CA ASP A 58 14.77 11.08 2.68
C ASP A 58 13.50 11.55 3.41
N SER A 59 12.37 10.86 3.20
CA SER A 59 11.09 11.25 3.78
C SER A 59 11.05 11.11 5.30
N ILE A 60 11.73 10.12 5.88
CA ILE A 60 11.73 9.87 7.33
C ILE A 60 12.74 10.78 8.03
N GLU A 61 13.92 11.01 7.46
CA GLU A 61 14.90 11.97 8.00
C GLU A 61 14.31 13.38 8.12
N LEU A 62 13.52 13.79 7.13
CA LEU A 62 12.85 15.08 7.11
C LEU A 62 11.81 15.23 8.24
N LEU A 63 11.18 14.14 8.70
CA LEU A 63 10.27 14.19 9.86
C LEU A 63 11.01 14.60 11.14
N LYS A 64 12.25 14.12 11.31
CA LYS A 64 13.10 14.46 12.46
C LYS A 64 13.52 15.92 12.38
N PHE A 65 13.97 16.38 11.22
CA PHE A 65 14.37 17.77 11.00
C PHE A 65 13.22 18.76 11.25
N GLU A 66 11.99 18.39 10.88
CA GLU A 66 10.78 19.20 11.08
C GLU A 66 10.18 19.09 12.50
N GLY A 67 10.79 18.29 13.40
CA GLY A 67 10.32 18.12 14.78
C GLY A 67 9.01 17.34 14.90
N LEU A 68 8.67 16.52 13.90
CA LEU A 68 7.48 15.65 13.92
C LEU A 68 7.75 14.34 14.67
N ILE A 69 9.01 13.95 14.73
CA ILE A 69 9.51 12.83 15.51
C ILE A 69 10.77 13.25 16.27
N GLU A 70 11.05 12.58 17.37
CA GLU A 70 12.23 12.82 18.21
C GLU A 70 12.86 11.51 18.67
N GLU A 71 14.12 11.57 19.07
CA GLU A 71 14.83 10.43 19.65
C GLU A 71 14.56 10.35 21.15
N ASN A 72 14.26 9.14 21.62
CA ASN A 72 14.14 8.85 23.02
C ASN A 72 15.53 8.87 23.68
N GLN A 73 15.79 9.88 24.50
CA GLN A 73 17.07 10.07 25.19
C GLN A 73 17.37 8.98 26.23
N ASP A 74 16.37 8.21 26.65
CA ASP A 74 16.53 7.11 27.62
C ASP A 74 16.98 5.79 26.95
N THR A 75 17.31 5.81 25.66
CA THR A 75 17.67 4.62 24.87
C THR A 75 19.11 4.65 24.39
N GLU A 76 19.59 3.58 23.78
CA GLU A 76 20.98 3.47 23.36
C GLU A 76 21.32 4.58 22.33
N PRO A 77 22.34 5.44 22.57
CA PRO A 77 22.62 6.58 21.70
C PRO A 77 23.01 6.22 20.26
N SER A 78 23.51 5.00 20.06
CA SER A 78 23.89 4.45 18.74
C SER A 78 22.67 4.01 17.92
N ASN A 79 21.55 3.70 18.58
CA ASN A 79 20.33 3.21 17.95
C ASN A 79 19.09 3.64 18.77
N PRO A 80 18.80 4.96 18.81
CA PRO A 80 17.75 5.47 19.67
C PRO A 80 16.37 5.09 19.15
N ASN A 81 15.43 4.84 20.07
CA ASN A 81 14.03 4.70 19.69
C ASN A 81 13.47 6.05 19.24
N LEU A 82 12.64 6.04 18.21
CA LEU A 82 11.92 7.19 17.70
C LEU A 82 10.55 7.31 18.37
N LEU A 83 10.18 8.53 18.73
CA LEU A 83 8.89 8.89 19.30
C LEU A 83 8.22 9.93 18.42
N ILE A 84 6.90 9.81 18.24
CA ILE A 84 6.11 10.85 17.58
C ILE A 84 5.82 12.00 18.55
N THR A 85 6.03 13.23 18.10
CA THR A 85 5.74 14.44 18.87
C THR A 85 4.25 14.82 18.77
N GLU A 86 3.79 15.74 19.62
CA GLU A 86 2.42 16.28 19.48
C GLU A 86 2.21 17.02 18.15
N ASN A 87 3.25 17.68 17.63
CA ASN A 87 3.23 18.27 16.29
C ASN A 87 3.10 17.18 15.21
N GLY A 88 3.83 16.08 15.35
CA GLY A 88 3.72 14.90 14.48
C GLY A 88 2.30 14.32 14.47
N ILE A 89 1.64 14.23 15.62
CA ILE A 89 0.24 13.76 15.72
C ILE A 89 -0.71 14.73 15.00
N SER A 90 -0.51 16.05 15.14
CA SER A 90 -1.32 17.04 14.44
C SER A 90 -1.20 16.89 12.92
N VAL A 91 0.03 16.85 12.40
CA VAL A 91 0.30 16.68 10.96
C VAL A 91 -0.26 15.35 10.44
N MET A 92 -0.09 14.26 11.19
CA MET A 92 -0.67 12.97 10.83
C MET A 92 -2.19 13.04 10.67
N ARG A 93 -2.89 13.73 11.59
CA ARG A 93 -4.34 13.92 11.50
C ARG A 93 -4.73 14.77 10.31
N GLU A 94 -3.98 15.81 9.98
CA GLU A 94 -4.21 16.62 8.77
C GLU A 94 -4.08 15.76 7.50
N LEU A 95 -3.03 14.94 7.42
CA LEU A 95 -2.81 14.02 6.30
C LEU A 95 -3.94 12.98 6.18
N LEU A 96 -4.42 12.43 7.31
CA LEU A 96 -5.57 11.50 7.33
C LEU A 96 -6.87 12.14 6.85
N ASN A 97 -7.06 13.45 7.03
CA ASN A 97 -8.23 14.20 6.61
C ASN A 97 -8.10 14.80 5.20
N SER A 98 -7.03 14.49 4.47
CA SER A 98 -6.87 14.90 3.08
C SER A 98 -7.90 14.21 2.16
N ASN A 99 -8.19 14.85 1.02
CA ASN A 99 -9.09 14.32 0.02
C ASN A 99 -8.49 13.07 -0.64
N ILE A 100 -9.36 12.12 -1.00
CA ILE A 100 -9.00 10.97 -1.84
C ILE A 100 -9.33 11.32 -3.29
N ARG A 101 -8.33 11.21 -4.19
CA ARG A 101 -8.50 11.43 -5.62
C ARG A 101 -9.12 10.19 -6.29
N SER A 102 -10.23 10.37 -7.00
CA SER A 102 -10.62 9.44 -8.07
C SER A 102 -9.53 9.47 -9.16
N GLY A 103 -9.11 8.31 -9.69
CA GLY A 103 -8.16 8.29 -10.82
C GLY A 103 -6.95 7.36 -10.72
N HIS A 104 -6.39 7.07 -9.54
CA HIS A 104 -5.08 6.40 -9.46
C HIS A 104 -5.05 4.98 -10.07
N ASN A 105 -6.20 4.30 -10.15
CA ASN A 105 -6.31 2.96 -10.75
C ASN A 105 -7.19 2.92 -12.02
N GLU A 106 -7.66 4.07 -12.51
CA GLU A 106 -8.63 4.15 -13.62
C GLU A 106 -7.99 3.83 -14.97
N LEU A 107 -6.70 4.17 -15.16
CA LEU A 107 -6.02 3.86 -16.41
C LEU A 107 -5.85 2.35 -16.63
N ASN A 108 -5.46 1.60 -15.58
CA ASN A 108 -5.34 0.15 -15.68
C ASN A 108 -6.71 -0.49 -15.91
N GLN A 109 -7.75 -0.02 -15.19
CA GLN A 109 -9.12 -0.47 -15.43
C GLN A 109 -9.56 -0.21 -16.88
N LEU A 110 -9.26 0.97 -17.43
CA LEU A 110 -9.53 1.30 -18.83
C LEU A 110 -8.79 0.36 -19.79
N ILE A 111 -7.50 0.11 -19.58
CA ILE A 111 -6.70 -0.80 -20.41
C ILE A 111 -7.29 -2.21 -20.39
N VAL A 112 -7.65 -2.74 -19.22
CA VAL A 112 -8.28 -4.05 -19.07
C VAL A 112 -9.62 -4.09 -19.78
N ALA A 113 -10.47 -3.07 -19.62
CA ALA A 113 -11.75 -2.98 -20.30
C ALA A 113 -11.61 -2.94 -21.82
N LEU A 114 -10.66 -2.16 -22.34
CA LEU A 114 -10.37 -2.09 -23.78
C LEU A 114 -9.85 -3.44 -24.31
N LYS A 115 -8.97 -4.13 -23.58
CA LYS A 115 -8.51 -5.47 -23.94
C LYS A 115 -9.69 -6.44 -24.08
N PHE A 116 -10.62 -6.46 -23.13
CA PHE A 116 -11.82 -7.31 -23.23
C PHE A 116 -12.77 -6.86 -24.34
N HIS A 117 -12.93 -5.56 -24.56
CA HIS A 117 -13.77 -5.03 -25.62
C HIS A 117 -13.28 -5.47 -27.01
N PHE A 118 -11.96 -5.48 -27.21
CA PHE A 118 -11.32 -5.80 -28.49
C PHE A 118 -10.70 -7.21 -28.53
N PHE A 119 -11.02 -8.06 -27.57
CA PHE A 119 -10.40 -9.38 -27.38
C PHE A 119 -10.55 -10.30 -28.59
N HIS A 120 -11.65 -10.13 -29.33
CA HIS A 120 -11.98 -10.89 -30.54
C HIS A 120 -11.06 -10.62 -31.74
N HIS A 121 -10.20 -9.59 -31.69
CA HIS A 121 -9.20 -9.34 -32.72
C HIS A 121 -7.93 -10.18 -32.56
N LEU A 122 -7.73 -10.80 -31.39
CA LEU A 122 -6.61 -11.68 -31.11
C LEU A 122 -6.90 -13.12 -31.57
N ASN A 123 -5.88 -13.84 -32.02
CA ASN A 123 -5.99 -15.28 -32.22
C ASN A 123 -6.08 -16.03 -30.87
N ILE A 124 -6.39 -17.33 -30.89
CA ILE A 124 -6.63 -18.10 -29.66
C ILE A 124 -5.41 -18.09 -28.73
N ASP A 125 -4.20 -18.29 -29.26
CA ASP A 125 -2.98 -18.32 -28.46
C ASP A 125 -2.71 -16.96 -27.80
N GLU A 126 -2.87 -15.88 -28.55
CA GLU A 126 -2.77 -14.50 -28.05
C GLU A 126 -3.81 -14.21 -26.97
N GLN A 127 -5.05 -14.69 -27.13
CA GLN A 127 -6.10 -14.56 -26.11
C GLN A 127 -5.70 -15.27 -24.82
N LEU A 128 -5.22 -16.52 -24.91
CA LEU A 128 -4.82 -17.29 -23.74
C LEU A 128 -3.65 -16.63 -23.01
N GLU A 129 -2.65 -16.15 -23.74
CA GLU A 129 -1.50 -15.44 -23.18
C GLU A 129 -1.94 -14.16 -22.44
N GLN A 130 -2.82 -13.35 -23.04
CA GLN A 130 -3.34 -12.15 -22.36
C GLN A 130 -4.09 -12.48 -21.07
N ILE A 131 -4.84 -13.59 -21.03
CA ILE A 131 -5.53 -14.03 -19.82
C ILE A 131 -4.54 -14.49 -18.74
N ASP A 132 -3.49 -15.22 -19.13
CA ASP A 132 -2.45 -15.64 -18.19
C ASP A 132 -1.71 -14.44 -17.58
N ILE A 133 -1.34 -13.44 -18.38
CA ILE A 133 -0.74 -12.19 -17.87
C ILE A 133 -1.67 -11.50 -16.85
N MET A 134 -2.98 -11.42 -17.13
CA MET A 134 -3.95 -10.83 -16.21
C MET A 134 -4.11 -11.64 -14.91
N LYS A 135 -4.04 -12.97 -15.00
CA LYS A 135 -4.08 -13.86 -13.83
C LYS A 135 -2.83 -13.68 -12.98
N GLU A 136 -1.64 -13.75 -13.58
CA GLU A 136 -0.36 -13.59 -12.88
C GLU A 136 -0.28 -12.25 -12.17
N THR A 137 -0.73 -11.17 -12.82
CA THR A 137 -0.80 -9.83 -12.19
C THR A 137 -1.72 -9.84 -10.97
N SER A 138 -2.89 -10.48 -11.08
CA SER A 138 -3.88 -10.56 -9.99
C SER A 138 -3.42 -11.50 -8.86
N GLU A 139 -2.71 -12.58 -9.17
CA GLU A 139 -2.09 -13.51 -8.21
C GLU A 139 -0.96 -12.83 -7.44
N ALA A 140 -0.11 -12.07 -8.13
CA ALA A 140 0.95 -11.29 -7.49
C ALA A 140 0.39 -10.19 -6.57
N GLU A 141 -0.72 -9.54 -6.94
CA GLU A 141 -1.41 -8.57 -6.08
C GLU A 141 -2.05 -9.26 -4.86
N LEU A 142 -2.73 -10.38 -5.07
CA LEU A 142 -3.34 -11.17 -4.00
C LEU A 142 -2.30 -11.61 -2.98
N ALA A 143 -1.19 -12.19 -3.42
CA ALA A 143 -0.11 -12.63 -2.54
C ALA A 143 0.47 -11.49 -1.69
N ARG A 144 0.56 -10.27 -2.24
CA ARG A 144 1.03 -9.10 -1.48
C ARG A 144 0.04 -8.70 -0.39
N PHE A 145 -1.26 -8.75 -0.65
CA PHE A 145 -2.28 -8.44 0.36
C PHE A 145 -2.43 -9.52 1.40
N GLU A 146 -2.29 -10.79 1.03
CA GLU A 146 -2.24 -11.92 1.98
C GLU A 146 -1.02 -11.81 2.91
N ASP A 147 0.14 -11.49 2.36
CA ASP A 147 1.35 -11.23 3.14
C ASP A 147 1.14 -10.07 4.12
N LEU A 148 0.62 -8.93 3.63
CA LEU A 148 0.30 -7.78 4.48
C LEU A 148 -0.75 -8.11 5.55
N TYR A 149 -1.74 -8.94 5.23
CA TYR A 149 -2.76 -9.39 6.18
C TYR A 149 -2.15 -10.23 7.30
N SER A 150 -1.22 -11.14 6.95
CA SER A 150 -0.54 -12.01 7.92
C SER A 150 0.47 -11.28 8.82
N TYR A 151 1.06 -10.19 8.34
CA TYR A 151 2.05 -9.39 9.06
C TYR A 151 1.46 -8.54 10.21
N GLN A 152 0.15 -8.28 10.21
CA GLN A 152 -0.45 -7.41 11.23
C GLN A 152 -0.56 -8.11 12.60
N GLU A 153 0.46 -7.91 13.44
CA GLU A 153 0.56 -8.51 14.79
C GLU A 153 -0.37 -7.91 15.84
N ASN A 154 -1.04 -6.78 15.59
CA ASN A 154 -2.07 -6.24 16.49
C ASN A 154 -3.22 -5.67 15.67
N HIS A 155 -4.43 -6.18 15.93
CA HIS A 155 -5.59 -6.08 15.05
C HIS A 155 -6.14 -4.64 14.89
N HIS A 156 -5.59 -3.89 13.94
CA HIS A 156 -6.28 -2.71 13.40
C HIS A 156 -7.50 -3.16 12.60
N GLU A 157 -8.65 -3.27 13.27
CA GLU A 157 -9.91 -3.82 12.72
C GLU A 157 -10.28 -3.21 11.36
N HIS A 158 -10.04 -1.90 11.18
CA HIS A 158 -10.33 -1.19 9.93
C HIS A 158 -9.44 -1.65 8.76
N LEU A 159 -8.13 -1.81 8.99
CA LEU A 159 -7.21 -2.25 7.95
C LEU A 159 -7.47 -3.72 7.59
N ILE A 160 -7.72 -4.58 8.58
CA ILE A 160 -8.06 -5.99 8.36
C ILE A 160 -9.35 -6.11 7.55
N GLY A 161 -10.38 -5.31 7.88
CA GLY A 161 -11.62 -5.27 7.12
C GLY A 161 -11.42 -4.85 5.67
N TRP A 162 -10.58 -3.83 5.42
CA TRP A 162 -10.24 -3.39 4.07
C TRP A 162 -9.44 -4.45 3.29
N LEU A 163 -8.42 -5.06 3.90
CA LEU A 163 -7.64 -6.13 3.27
C LEU A 163 -8.51 -7.34 2.94
N GLY A 164 -9.42 -7.73 3.83
CA GLY A 164 -10.36 -8.82 3.56
C GLY A 164 -11.28 -8.53 2.37
N HIS A 165 -11.71 -7.28 2.20
CA HIS A 165 -12.46 -6.85 1.03
C HIS A 165 -11.63 -6.98 -0.26
N GLU A 166 -10.39 -6.49 -0.25
CA GLU A 166 -9.52 -6.53 -1.43
C GLU A 166 -9.10 -7.95 -1.83
N ILE A 167 -8.74 -8.79 -0.86
CA ILE A 167 -8.44 -10.22 -1.06
C ILE A 167 -9.63 -10.92 -1.71
N LYS A 168 -10.84 -10.70 -1.19
CA LYS A 168 -12.06 -11.28 -1.76
C LYS A 168 -12.32 -10.81 -3.19
N ARG A 169 -12.15 -9.52 -3.47
CA ARG A 169 -12.31 -8.93 -4.81
C ARG A 169 -11.34 -9.57 -5.81
N LEU A 170 -10.08 -9.73 -5.44
CA LEU A 170 -9.06 -10.36 -6.28
C LEU A 170 -9.31 -11.85 -6.48
N GLY A 171 -9.73 -12.58 -5.44
CA GLY A 171 -10.12 -13.98 -5.53
C GLY A 171 -11.26 -14.21 -6.53
N MET A 172 -12.31 -13.40 -6.46
CA MET A 172 -13.42 -13.45 -7.43
C MET A 172 -12.98 -13.15 -8.86
N ARG A 173 -12.07 -12.18 -9.05
CA ARG A 173 -11.51 -11.85 -10.37
C ARG A 173 -10.71 -13.02 -10.94
N LEU A 174 -9.89 -13.67 -10.13
CA LEU A 174 -9.09 -14.84 -10.54
C LEU A 174 -9.97 -16.02 -10.94
N GLU A 175 -11.02 -16.31 -10.16
CA GLU A 175 -12.00 -17.35 -10.49
C GLU A 175 -12.68 -17.04 -11.84
N TRP A 176 -13.10 -15.80 -12.06
CA TRP A 176 -13.68 -15.38 -13.33
C TRP A 176 -12.71 -15.54 -14.50
N LEU A 177 -11.45 -15.12 -14.36
CA LEU A 177 -10.42 -15.27 -15.40
C LEU A 177 -10.14 -16.75 -15.72
N ARG A 178 -10.08 -17.63 -14.72
CA ARG A 178 -9.92 -19.08 -14.92
C ARG A 178 -11.08 -19.66 -15.71
N ASN A 179 -12.31 -19.34 -15.33
CA ASN A 179 -13.51 -19.78 -16.04
C ASN A 179 -13.58 -19.22 -17.47
N PHE A 180 -13.12 -17.98 -17.68
CA PHE A 180 -13.06 -17.37 -19.00
C PHE A 180 -12.02 -18.05 -19.91
N LYS A 181 -10.84 -18.37 -19.37
CA LYS A 181 -9.79 -19.12 -20.08
C LYS A 181 -10.30 -20.47 -20.58
N SER A 182 -10.92 -21.27 -19.70
CA SER A 182 -11.43 -22.60 -20.08
C SER A 182 -12.50 -22.56 -21.16
N LYS A 183 -13.28 -21.46 -21.27
CA LYS A 183 -14.25 -21.26 -22.35
C LYS A 183 -13.61 -20.98 -23.71
N ILE A 184 -12.39 -20.46 -23.73
CA ILE A 184 -11.64 -20.19 -24.96
C ILE A 184 -10.88 -21.44 -25.39
N GLU A 185 -10.27 -22.16 -24.43
CA GLU A 185 -9.60 -23.45 -24.70
C GLU A 185 -10.58 -24.51 -25.25
N GLY A 186 -11.86 -24.42 -24.89
CA GLY A 186 -12.91 -25.31 -25.40
C GLY A 186 -13.52 -24.93 -26.75
N LYS A 187 -13.03 -23.88 -27.43
CA LYS A 187 -13.49 -23.45 -28.76
C LYS A 187 -12.52 -23.87 -29.85
#